data_AF-A0A3D4T970-F1
#
_entry.id   AF-A0A3D4T970-F1
#
_cell.length_a   1.000
_cell.length_b   1.000
_cell.length_c   1.000
_cell.angle_alpha   90.00
_cell.angle_beta   90.00
_cell.angle_gamma   90.00
#
_symmetry.space_group_name_H-M   'P 1'
#
loop_
_entity.id
_entity.type
_entity.pdbx_description
1 polymer ?
#
loop_
_entity_poly.entity_id
_entity_poly.type
_entity_poly.pdbx_seq_one_letter_code
_entity_poly.pdbx_strand_id
1 'polypeptide(L)'
;MKDTTLRWGADPIVYDFDNNQRFDLVFYTELVGDFINKTDKRRYLVLSSITTRLPVSPEETVPALQKNASIGTTVTGHNWYEFSEVALIERHEHETGTVQWFGNWLGQSRKYLPFQLVKAQQVHYGWVEISTNVHNGTITLHRAAWCTTPNKPILAGQ
;
A
#
# COMPACT_ATOMS: atom_id res chain seq x y z
N MET A 1 -11.05 -14.96 1.98
CA MET A 1 -9.68 -14.71 2.48
C MET A 1 -9.79 -14.32 3.93
N LYS A 2 -8.88 -14.77 4.80
CA LYS A 2 -8.87 -14.38 6.22
C LYS A 2 -8.14 -13.04 6.34
N ASP A 3 -8.65 -12.15 7.19
CA ASP A 3 -7.94 -10.92 7.53
C ASP A 3 -6.52 -11.22 8.00
N THR A 4 -5.54 -10.50 7.44
CA THR A 4 -4.13 -10.61 7.84
C THR A 4 -3.68 -9.25 8.36
N THR A 5 -3.07 -9.22 9.54
CA THR A 5 -2.68 -7.97 10.20
C THR A 5 -1.17 -7.87 10.29
N LEU A 6 -0.63 -6.81 9.69
CA LEU A 6 0.74 -6.36 9.89
C LEU A 6 0.81 -5.55 11.19
N ARG A 7 1.66 -5.98 12.12
CA ARG A 7 1.99 -5.27 13.36
C ARG A 7 3.44 -4.82 13.31
N TRP A 8 3.82 -3.87 14.16
CA TRP A 8 5.22 -3.49 14.33
C TRP A 8 6.12 -4.72 14.56
N GLY A 9 7.16 -4.87 13.73
CA GLY A 9 8.14 -5.96 13.84
C GLY A 9 7.61 -7.36 13.47
N ALA A 10 6.42 -7.46 12.90
CA ALA A 10 5.92 -8.72 12.35
C ALA A 10 6.60 -9.04 11.01
N ASP A 11 6.54 -10.32 10.63
CA ASP A 11 7.00 -10.75 9.30
C ASP A 11 6.22 -10.02 8.19
N PRO A 12 6.88 -9.72 7.05
CA PRO A 12 6.22 -9.11 5.90
C PRO A 12 5.04 -9.95 5.39
N ILE A 13 3.99 -9.27 4.93
CA ILE A 13 2.87 -9.91 4.23
C ILE A 13 3.12 -9.77 2.73
N VAL A 14 3.23 -10.91 2.05
CA VAL A 14 3.58 -11.00 0.63
C VAL A 14 2.37 -11.44 -0.19
N TYR A 15 2.08 -10.70 -1.25
CA TYR A 15 1.13 -11.11 -2.29
C TYR A 15 1.87 -11.47 -3.56
N ASP A 16 1.56 -12.65 -4.09
CA ASP A 16 1.84 -13.10 -5.46
C ASP A 16 0.47 -13.34 -6.11
N PHE A 17 0.00 -12.38 -6.90
CA PHE A 17 -1.35 -12.39 -7.47
C PHE A 17 -1.47 -13.28 -8.70
N ASP A 18 -0.39 -13.40 -9.46
CA ASP A 18 -0.37 -14.14 -10.72
C ASP A 18 0.22 -15.55 -10.62
N ASN A 19 0.65 -15.94 -9.41
CA ASN A 19 1.25 -17.21 -9.01
C ASN A 19 2.54 -17.53 -9.76
N ASN A 20 3.38 -16.52 -10.00
CA ASN A 20 4.66 -16.68 -10.69
C ASN A 20 5.85 -16.95 -9.76
N GLN A 21 5.62 -17.13 -8.45
CA GLN A 21 6.61 -17.35 -7.39
C GLN A 21 7.51 -16.13 -7.11
N ARG A 22 7.11 -14.96 -7.58
CA ARG A 22 7.71 -13.66 -7.23
C ARG A 22 6.63 -12.83 -6.56
N PHE A 23 7.04 -11.98 -5.62
CA PHE A 23 6.09 -11.07 -5.03
C PHE A 23 5.64 -10.04 -6.06
N ASP A 24 4.39 -9.62 -5.95
CA ASP A 24 3.84 -8.45 -6.62
C ASP A 24 3.80 -7.26 -5.66
N LEU A 25 3.26 -7.48 -4.45
CA LEU A 25 3.24 -6.51 -3.36
C LEU A 25 3.78 -7.11 -2.07
N VAL A 26 4.53 -6.33 -1.30
CA VAL A 26 4.98 -6.67 0.05
C VAL A 26 4.58 -5.56 1.01
N PHE A 27 3.93 -5.93 2.12
CA PHE A 27 3.62 -5.02 3.21
C PHE A 27 4.50 -5.34 4.40
N TYR A 28 5.22 -4.35 4.94
CA TYR A 28 6.19 -4.55 6.02
C TYR A 28 6.39 -3.29 6.85
N THR A 29 7.20 -3.42 7.90
CA THR A 29 7.56 -2.32 8.78
C THR A 29 9.05 -2.03 8.77
N GLU A 30 9.41 -0.75 8.86
CA GLU A 30 10.80 -0.26 8.89
C GLU A 30 11.00 0.72 10.05
N LEU A 31 12.20 0.71 10.65
CA LEU A 31 12.64 1.73 11.59
C LEU A 31 13.68 2.64 10.91
N VAL A 32 13.41 3.93 10.86
CA VAL A 32 14.34 4.94 10.34
C VAL A 32 14.65 5.95 11.43
N GLY A 33 15.92 6.05 11.81
CA GLY A 33 16.41 7.12 12.69
C GLY A 33 16.72 8.37 11.87
N ASP A 34 16.08 9.49 12.21
CA ASP A 34 16.34 10.82 11.64
C ASP A 34 17.06 11.67 12.67
N PHE A 35 18.40 11.59 12.67
CA PHE A 35 19.23 12.32 13.62
C PHE A 35 19.10 13.85 13.49
N ILE A 36 18.90 14.35 12.27
CA ILE A 36 18.78 15.79 12.00
C ILE A 36 17.52 16.34 12.68
N ASN A 37 16.39 15.64 12.51
CA ASN A 37 15.12 16.02 13.14
C ASN A 37 14.93 15.41 14.53
N LYS A 38 15.94 14.71 15.07
CA LYS A 38 15.91 14.01 16.36
C LYS A 38 14.65 13.17 16.56
N THR A 39 14.32 12.39 15.55
CA THR A 39 13.07 11.65 15.46
C THR A 39 13.32 10.22 15.00
N ASP A 40 12.76 9.25 15.70
CA ASP A 40 12.65 7.88 15.19
C ASP A 40 11.32 7.69 14.46
N LYS A 41 11.37 7.10 13.28
CA LYS A 41 10.19 6.87 12.43
C LYS A 41 9.94 5.37 12.31
N ARG A 42 8.79 4.93 12.80
CA ARG A 42 8.25 3.59 12.53
C ARG A 42 7.33 3.67 11.34
N ARG A 43 7.73 3.06 10.23
CA ARG A 43 7.04 3.16 8.94
C ARG A 43 6.34 1.85 8.63
N TYR A 44 5.13 1.93 8.11
CA TYR A 44 4.38 0.78 7.58
C TYR A 44 4.22 1.00 6.10
N LEU A 45 4.83 0.14 5.30
CA LEU A 45 5.05 0.39 3.89
C LEU A 45 4.35 -0.65 3.02
N VAL A 46 4.14 -0.27 1.77
CA VAL A 46 3.90 -1.19 0.67
C VAL A 46 5.03 -1.02 -0.34
N LEU A 47 5.61 -2.14 -0.77
CA LEU A 47 6.58 -2.22 -1.86
C LEU A 47 5.95 -2.95 -3.03
N SER A 48 6.11 -2.42 -4.24
CA SER A 48 5.77 -3.11 -5.48
C SER A 48 7.00 -3.73 -6.15
N SER A 49 6.77 -4.79 -6.93
CA SER A 49 7.83 -5.41 -7.72
C SER A 49 8.10 -4.66 -9.03
N ILE A 50 8.97 -5.21 -9.90
CA ILE A 50 9.19 -4.68 -11.25
C ILE A 50 8.00 -4.98 -12.20
N THR A 51 7.19 -5.98 -11.89
CA THR A 51 5.99 -6.34 -12.66
C THR A 51 4.72 -5.76 -12.06
N THR A 52 4.81 -5.01 -10.96
CA THR A 52 3.67 -4.41 -10.28
C THR A 52 3.89 -2.93 -10.10
N ARG A 53 2.85 -2.13 -10.40
CA ARG A 53 2.93 -0.68 -10.27
C ARG A 53 1.94 -0.16 -9.26
N LEU A 54 2.38 0.83 -8.49
CA LEU A 54 1.53 1.61 -7.60
C LEU A 54 1.28 2.98 -8.22
N PRO A 55 0.10 3.59 -8.02
CA PRO A 55 -0.16 4.95 -8.44
C PRO A 55 0.34 5.88 -7.34
N VAL A 56 1.47 6.55 -7.57
CA VAL A 56 2.14 7.42 -6.60
C VAL A 56 1.93 8.89 -6.99
N SER A 57 1.62 9.74 -6.00
CA SER A 57 1.47 11.19 -6.16
C SER A 57 2.83 11.91 -6.09
N PRO A 58 2.92 13.18 -6.50
CA PRO A 58 4.14 13.99 -6.30
C PRO A 58 4.59 14.12 -4.84
N GLU A 59 3.68 13.93 -3.88
CA GLU A 59 3.95 13.92 -2.44
C GLU A 59 4.37 12.52 -1.93
N GLU A 60 4.69 11.59 -2.84
CA GLU A 60 5.13 10.22 -2.52
C GLU A 60 4.09 9.45 -1.70
N THR A 61 2.81 9.60 -2.05
CA THR A 61 1.70 8.87 -1.42
C THR A 61 0.93 8.01 -2.43
N VAL A 62 0.24 6.99 -1.92
CA VAL A 62 -0.71 6.17 -2.69
C VAL A 62 -2.14 6.44 -2.23
N PRO A 63 -3.14 6.36 -3.12
CA PRO A 63 -4.50 6.79 -2.80
C PRO A 63 -5.26 5.72 -2.01
N ALA A 64 -6.02 6.15 -1.00
CA ALA A 64 -6.99 5.32 -0.29
C ALA A 64 -8.37 5.40 -0.99
N LEU A 65 -8.58 4.58 -2.03
CA LEU A 65 -9.79 4.65 -2.83
C LEU A 65 -11.03 4.19 -2.06
N GLN A 66 -12.18 4.78 -2.39
CA GLN A 66 -13.48 4.33 -1.92
C GLN A 66 -13.95 3.09 -2.67
N LYS A 67 -14.88 2.33 -2.08
CA LYS A 67 -15.56 1.25 -2.80
C LYS A 67 -16.22 1.80 -4.06
N ASN A 68 -16.16 1.04 -5.15
CA ASN A 68 -16.65 1.39 -6.48
C ASN A 68 -15.91 2.57 -7.16
N ALA A 69 -14.78 3.04 -6.63
CA ALA A 69 -13.91 3.93 -7.40
C ALA A 69 -13.36 3.18 -8.62
N SER A 70 -13.30 3.87 -9.78
CA SER A 70 -12.72 3.29 -10.99
C SER A 70 -11.20 3.16 -10.85
N ILE A 71 -10.67 2.01 -11.26
CA ILE A 71 -9.24 1.72 -11.36
C ILE A 71 -8.97 1.35 -12.82
N GLY A 72 -8.17 2.18 -13.48
CA GLY A 72 -7.79 1.99 -14.87
C GLY A 72 -6.49 2.72 -15.17
N THR A 73 -6.32 3.15 -16.43
CA THR A 73 -5.08 3.80 -16.89
C THR A 73 -4.74 5.05 -16.09
N THR A 74 -5.76 5.80 -15.64
CA THR A 74 -5.58 7.04 -14.88
C THR A 74 -6.11 6.88 -13.47
N VAL A 75 -5.33 7.36 -12.50
CA VAL A 75 -5.77 7.59 -11.12
C VAL A 75 -5.49 9.05 -10.81
N THR A 76 -6.53 9.82 -10.46
CA THR A 76 -6.43 11.29 -10.33
C THR A 76 -5.31 11.69 -9.38
N GLY A 77 -4.39 12.54 -9.86
CA GLY A 77 -3.26 13.06 -9.07
C GLY A 77 -2.09 12.09 -8.88
N HIS A 78 -2.10 10.93 -9.55
CA HIS A 78 -1.08 9.89 -9.38
C HIS A 78 -0.61 9.34 -10.72
N ASN A 79 0.64 8.88 -10.76
CA ASN A 79 1.23 8.18 -11.90
C ASN A 79 1.62 6.75 -11.51
N TRP A 80 1.54 5.83 -12.46
CA TRP A 80 1.90 4.43 -12.25
C TRP A 80 3.42 4.22 -12.33
N TYR A 81 4.04 3.80 -11.23
CA TYR A 81 5.47 3.51 -11.15
C TYR A 81 5.71 2.06 -10.73
N GLU A 82 6.68 1.42 -11.39
CA GLU A 82 7.23 0.13 -10.95
C GLU A 82 8.20 0.33 -9.78
N PHE A 83 8.48 -0.74 -9.03
CA PHE A 83 9.45 -0.72 -7.92
C PHE A 83 9.28 0.48 -6.98
N SER A 84 8.04 0.72 -6.52
CA SER A 84 7.72 1.82 -5.62
C SER A 84 7.59 1.32 -4.19
N GLU A 85 8.23 2.01 -3.26
CA GLU A 85 8.10 1.80 -1.82
C GLU A 85 7.45 3.04 -1.21
N VAL A 86 6.24 2.86 -0.68
CA VAL A 86 5.44 3.99 -0.17
C VAL A 86 4.97 3.71 1.24
N ALA A 87 5.19 4.67 2.14
CA ALA A 87 4.66 4.60 3.50
C ALA A 87 3.14 4.83 3.48
N LEU A 88 2.39 3.88 4.01
CA LEU A 88 0.95 4.00 4.21
C LEU A 88 0.66 4.86 5.44
N ILE A 89 1.32 4.53 6.55
CA ILE A 89 1.31 5.28 7.81
C ILE A 89 2.70 5.29 8.43
N GLU A 90 3.01 6.36 9.15
CA GLU A 90 4.27 6.53 9.88
C GLU A 90 3.99 7.03 11.29
N ARG A 91 4.68 6.48 12.28
CA ARG A 91 4.70 6.97 13.66
C ARG A 91 6.05 7.61 13.94
N HIS A 92 6.05 8.90 14.22
CA HIS A 92 7.22 9.69 14.54
C HIS A 92 7.31 9.85 16.06
N GLU A 93 8.45 9.46 16.62
CA GLU A 93 8.80 9.58 18.03
C GLU A 93 9.91 10.61 18.16
N HIS A 94 9.57 11.79 18.66
CA HIS A 94 10.52 12.88 18.83
C HIS A 94 11.27 12.73 20.16
N GLU A 95 12.54 13.18 20.21
CA GLU A 95 13.36 13.20 21.44
C GLU A 95 12.66 13.88 22.63
N THR A 96 11.78 14.85 22.36
CA THR A 96 10.98 15.56 23.38
C THR A 96 9.89 14.70 24.03
N GLY A 97 9.69 13.46 23.57
CA GLY A 97 8.64 12.55 24.01
C GLY A 97 7.32 12.71 23.25
N THR A 98 7.22 13.68 22.34
CA THR A 98 6.04 13.85 21.48
C THR A 98 5.95 12.71 20.47
N VAL A 99 4.75 12.17 20.28
CA VAL A 99 4.44 11.14 19.29
C VAL A 99 3.43 11.69 18.29
N GLN A 100 3.75 11.63 17.00
CA GLN A 100 2.88 12.06 15.92
C GLN A 100 2.72 10.96 14.89
N TRP A 101 1.58 10.93 14.20
CA TRP A 101 1.33 9.99 13.12
C TRP A 101 1.05 10.72 11.81
N PHE A 102 1.55 10.15 10.71
CA PHE A 102 1.45 10.71 9.36
C PHE A 102 1.03 9.62 8.36
N GLY A 103 0.66 10.05 7.15
CA GLY A 103 0.35 9.18 6.01
C GLY A 103 -1.11 9.28 5.52
N ASN A 104 -1.30 9.09 4.22
CA ASN A 104 -2.63 9.18 3.59
C ASN A 104 -3.60 8.09 4.06
N TRP A 105 -3.05 7.00 4.62
CA TRP A 105 -3.83 5.88 5.13
C TRP A 105 -4.16 6.00 6.62
N LEU A 106 -3.84 7.12 7.27
CA LEU A 106 -4.08 7.32 8.69
C LEU A 106 -5.57 7.18 9.06
N GLY A 107 -5.91 6.18 9.89
CA GLY A 107 -7.27 5.93 10.36
C GLY A 107 -8.26 5.48 9.26
N GLN A 108 -7.77 5.14 8.07
CA GLN A 108 -8.62 4.66 6.99
C GLN A 108 -9.17 3.26 7.29
N SER A 109 -10.46 3.05 7.05
CA SER A 109 -11.12 1.76 7.25
C SER A 109 -11.75 1.29 5.93
N ARG A 110 -11.45 0.04 5.56
CA ARG A 110 -11.97 -0.65 4.37
C ARG A 110 -11.85 0.20 3.10
N LYS A 111 -10.66 0.76 2.89
CA LYS A 111 -10.27 1.48 1.66
C LYS A 111 -9.45 0.59 0.75
N TYR A 112 -9.33 0.99 -0.50
CA TYR A 112 -8.77 0.14 -1.56
C TYR A 112 -7.49 0.75 -2.10
N LEU A 113 -6.39 0.01 -1.99
CA LEU A 113 -5.11 0.35 -2.59
C LEU A 113 -5.12 -0.20 -4.02
N PRO A 114 -5.21 0.65 -5.05
CA PRO A 114 -5.14 0.18 -6.43
C PRO A 114 -3.71 -0.23 -6.80
N PHE A 115 -3.58 -1.21 -7.70
CA PHE A 115 -2.31 -1.58 -8.32
C PHE A 115 -2.50 -1.95 -9.80
N GLN A 116 -1.43 -1.86 -10.58
CA GLN A 116 -1.32 -2.53 -11.87
C GLN A 116 -0.43 -3.76 -11.74
N LEU A 117 -0.80 -4.84 -12.41
CA LEU A 117 0.00 -6.04 -12.59
C LEU A 117 0.31 -6.19 -14.08
N VAL A 118 1.59 -6.27 -14.44
CA VAL A 118 2.06 -6.45 -15.81
C VAL A 118 2.40 -7.91 -16.03
N LYS A 119 1.52 -8.63 -16.75
CA LYS A 119 1.69 -10.05 -17.07
C LYS A 119 1.75 -10.22 -18.58
N ALA A 120 2.80 -10.87 -19.09
CA ALA A 120 3.01 -11.06 -20.52
C ALA A 120 2.86 -9.75 -21.35
N GLN A 121 3.45 -8.65 -20.85
CA GLN A 121 3.37 -7.30 -21.43
C GLN A 121 1.96 -6.67 -21.45
N GLN A 122 0.99 -7.30 -20.78
CA GLN A 122 -0.37 -6.77 -20.65
C GLN A 122 -0.59 -6.22 -19.24
N VAL A 123 -1.25 -5.06 -19.17
CA VAL A 123 -1.59 -4.41 -17.90
C VAL A 123 -2.92 -4.96 -17.39
N HIS A 124 -2.93 -5.39 -16.15
CA HIS A 124 -4.10 -5.81 -15.41
C HIS A 124 -4.29 -4.89 -14.21
N TYR A 125 -5.54 -4.59 -13.85
CA TYR A 125 -5.85 -3.74 -12.71
C TYR A 125 -6.30 -4.57 -11.53
N GLY A 126 -5.90 -4.17 -10.33
CA GLY A 126 -6.29 -4.82 -9.09
C GLY A 126 -6.40 -3.86 -7.92
N TRP A 127 -6.84 -4.40 -6.80
CA TRP A 127 -6.95 -3.67 -5.54
C TRP A 127 -6.67 -4.57 -4.33
N VAL A 128 -6.23 -3.96 -3.23
CA VAL A 128 -6.14 -4.57 -1.90
C VAL A 128 -7.00 -3.76 -0.92
N GLU A 129 -7.92 -4.41 -0.20
CA GLU A 129 -8.74 -3.75 0.83
C GLU A 129 -7.98 -3.70 2.15
N ILE A 130 -7.77 -2.48 2.65
CA ILE A 130 -6.93 -2.19 3.80
C ILE A 130 -7.70 -1.37 4.84
N SER A 131 -7.47 -1.67 6.11
CA SER A 131 -7.78 -0.80 7.24
C SER A 131 -6.53 -0.53 8.06
N THR A 132 -6.37 0.68 8.58
CA THR A 132 -5.30 1.04 9.51
C THR A 132 -5.87 1.34 10.89
N ASN A 133 -5.10 1.01 11.93
CA ASN A 133 -5.43 1.35 13.30
C ASN A 133 -4.19 1.94 13.96
N VAL A 134 -4.22 3.25 14.18
CA VAL A 134 -3.11 4.04 14.70
C VAL A 134 -2.93 3.89 16.21
N HIS A 135 -4.00 3.55 16.94
CA HIS A 135 -3.92 3.27 18.38
C HIS A 135 -3.14 1.98 18.64
N ASN A 136 -3.33 0.99 17.77
CA ASN A 136 -2.67 -0.31 17.90
C ASN A 136 -1.39 -0.43 17.05
N GLY A 137 -1.11 0.54 16.18
CA GLY A 137 0.00 0.48 15.22
C GLY A 137 -0.10 -0.73 14.30
N THR A 138 -1.19 -0.83 13.54
CA THR A 138 -1.43 -1.98 12.67
C THR A 138 -2.03 -1.59 11.32
N ILE A 139 -1.71 -2.40 10.31
CA ILE A 139 -2.41 -2.44 9.02
C ILE A 139 -3.09 -3.80 8.90
N THR A 140 -4.37 -3.84 8.53
CA THR A 140 -5.10 -5.07 8.26
C THR A 140 -5.48 -5.13 6.79
N LEU A 141 -5.10 -6.23 6.15
CA LEU A 141 -5.43 -6.56 4.77
C LEU A 141 -6.59 -7.56 4.80
N HIS A 142 -7.73 -7.16 4.26
CA HIS A 142 -8.98 -7.93 4.36
C HIS A 142 -9.14 -8.92 3.19
N ARG A 143 -8.92 -8.41 1.98
CA ARG A 143 -9.06 -9.14 0.72
C ARG A 143 -8.36 -8.38 -0.39
N ALA A 144 -8.12 -9.05 -1.50
CA ALA A 144 -7.57 -8.46 -2.70
C ALA A 144 -8.16 -9.16 -3.93
N ALA A 145 -8.19 -8.47 -5.06
CA ALA A 145 -8.61 -9.02 -6.35
C ALA A 145 -7.93 -8.29 -7.50
N TRP A 146 -7.85 -8.93 -8.67
CA TRP A 146 -7.36 -8.33 -9.90
C TRP A 146 -8.11 -8.88 -11.12
N CYS A 147 -8.12 -8.11 -12.21
CA CYS A 147 -8.82 -8.47 -13.45
C CYS A 147 -7.94 -9.28 -14.38
N THR A 148 -8.35 -10.50 -14.71
CA THR A 148 -7.64 -11.33 -15.70
C THR A 148 -7.82 -10.85 -17.14
N THR A 149 -8.78 -9.96 -17.41
CA THR A 149 -8.91 -9.31 -18.72
C THR A 149 -7.95 -8.10 -18.79
N PRO A 150 -7.01 -8.08 -19.74
CA PRO A 150 -6.03 -7.01 -19.84
C PRO A 150 -6.68 -5.68 -20.23
N ASN A 151 -6.14 -4.58 -19.71
CA ASN A 151 -6.54 -3.19 -19.96
C ASN A 151 -8.02 -2.87 -19.66
N LYS A 152 -8.75 -3.76 -18.99
CA LYS A 152 -10.16 -3.55 -18.62
C LYS A 152 -10.24 -2.82 -17.27
N PRO A 153 -10.72 -1.56 -17.22
CA PRO A 153 -10.92 -0.88 -15.96
C PRO A 153 -11.86 -1.67 -15.05
N ILE A 154 -11.59 -1.63 -13.75
CA ILE A 154 -12.41 -2.28 -12.72
C ILE A 154 -12.90 -1.28 -11.69
N LEU A 155 -13.79 -1.74 -10.83
CA LEU A 155 -14.28 -0.98 -9.69
C LEU A 155 -13.67 -1.53 -8.41
N ALA A 156 -13.16 -0.65 -7.57
CA ALA A 156 -12.55 -0.99 -6.29
C ALA A 156 -13.53 -1.79 -5.40
N GLY A 157 -13.09 -2.94 -4.92
CA GLY A 157 -13.88 -3.79 -4.02
C GLY A 157 -14.92 -4.68 -4.69
N GLN A 158 -14.91 -4.79 -6.01
CA GLN A 158 -15.66 -5.79 -6.79
C GLN A 158 -14.79 -7.00 -7.13
#